data_AF-A0A0D2IPR6-F1
#
_entry.id   AF-A0A0D2IPR6-F1
#
_cell.length_a   1.000
_cell.length_b   1.000
_cell.length_c   1.000
_cell.angle_alpha   90.00
_cell.angle_beta   90.00
_cell.angle_gamma   90.00
#
_symmetry.space_group_name_H-M   'P 1'
#
loop_
_entity.id
_entity.type
_entity.pdbx_description
1 polymer ?
#
loop_
_entity_poly.entity_id
_entity_poly.type
_entity_poly.pdbx_seq_one_letter_code
_entity_poly.pdbx_strand_id
1 'polypeptide(L)'
;MFVKSTAVALIVAVGSASAAVMSYGKESLMKEDPDFGLCLPTMKFEGGLGGRSSVDFTFLPTDPLCARGQQEASNPNIITNRICDQLSTVCGANEAAKALCRESQTKIRALGTRDRSTAETWNTLMGFGGALTNPDGGAPAPNAVKNDLKKRDTKDVEKRTPIIYCSTTEWIDDCTGWPAPEPVVKRSEGAAPAAPVKKRSLEPAAQPKVEKRSEEKAKRADIPMIYCSTTEWIDDCTGWP
;
A
#
# COMPACT_ATOMS: atom_id res chain seq x y z
N MET A 1 7.56 -66.87 -0.12
CA MET A 1 7.51 -68.11 0.70
C MET A 1 8.83 -68.24 1.42
N PHE A 2 8.79 -68.26 2.78
CA PHE A 2 9.77 -68.87 3.70
C PHE A 2 11.23 -68.36 3.69
N VAL A 3 11.96 -68.13 4.79
CA VAL A 3 11.76 -68.13 6.24
C VAL A 3 12.94 -67.33 6.85
N LYS A 4 12.65 -66.63 7.94
CA LYS A 4 13.50 -66.24 9.09
C LYS A 4 14.97 -66.71 9.12
N SER A 5 15.86 -65.79 9.48
CA SER A 5 16.98 -66.09 10.39
C SER A 5 17.10 -64.97 11.43
N THR A 6 16.55 -65.23 12.59
CA THR A 6 16.83 -64.56 13.86
C THR A 6 18.17 -65.03 14.40
N ALA A 7 19.04 -64.09 14.79
CA ALA A 7 20.10 -64.35 15.76
C ALA A 7 19.95 -63.36 16.91
N VAL A 8 19.54 -63.88 18.06
CA VAL A 8 19.46 -63.18 19.34
C VAL A 8 20.85 -63.24 19.96
N ALA A 9 21.48 -62.09 20.21
CA ALA A 9 22.68 -61.98 21.01
C ALA A 9 22.31 -61.39 22.39
N LEU A 10 22.36 -62.23 23.42
CA LEU A 10 22.31 -61.84 24.82
C LEU A 10 23.73 -61.43 25.25
N ILE A 11 23.92 -60.15 25.57
CA ILE A 11 25.10 -59.67 26.29
C ILE A 11 24.63 -59.23 27.68
N VAL A 12 25.01 -60.01 28.70
CA VAL A 12 24.96 -59.60 30.10
C VAL A 12 26.35 -59.07 30.45
N ALA A 13 26.43 -57.78 30.78
CA ALA A 13 27.60 -57.19 31.41
C ALA A 13 27.19 -56.58 32.75
N VAL A 14 27.71 -57.18 33.82
CA VAL A 14 27.65 -56.71 35.21
C VAL A 14 28.57 -55.49 35.35
N GLY A 15 28.14 -54.52 36.17
CA GLY A 15 28.58 -53.14 36.12
C GLY A 15 30.01 -52.83 36.59
N SER A 16 30.45 -51.66 36.14
CA SER A 16 31.36 -50.79 36.87
C SER A 16 30.82 -49.38 36.72
N ALA A 17 30.53 -48.75 37.87
CA ALA A 17 30.14 -47.36 37.96
C ALA A 17 31.29 -46.47 37.47
N SER A 18 31.30 -46.21 36.17
CA SER A 18 31.98 -45.03 35.62
C SER A 18 30.93 -43.94 35.55
N ALA A 19 31.20 -42.82 36.20
CA ALA A 19 30.38 -41.62 36.12
C ALA A 19 30.03 -41.38 34.66
N ALA A 20 28.77 -41.65 34.31
CA ALA A 20 28.17 -41.08 33.12
C ALA A 20 28.15 -39.58 33.39
N VAL A 21 29.24 -38.91 33.00
CA VAL A 21 29.14 -37.53 32.52
C VAL A 21 28.20 -37.68 31.31
N MET A 22 26.91 -37.61 31.60
CA MET A 22 25.89 -37.42 30.60
C MET A 22 26.39 -36.20 29.84
N SER A 23 26.79 -36.42 28.59
CA SER A 23 26.90 -35.35 27.63
C SER A 23 25.49 -34.78 27.45
N TYR A 24 25.12 -33.91 28.39
CA TYR A 24 24.13 -32.86 28.20
C TYR A 24 24.75 -31.75 27.32
N GLY A 25 25.66 -32.11 26.41
CA GLY A 25 25.84 -31.38 25.17
C GLY A 25 24.72 -31.75 24.21
N LYS A 26 23.46 -31.53 24.61
CA LYS A 26 22.53 -31.00 23.63
C LYS A 26 23.10 -29.62 23.36
N GLU A 27 24.02 -29.57 22.39
CA GLU A 27 24.14 -28.41 21.53
C GLU A 27 22.72 -28.20 20.98
N SER A 28 21.86 -27.57 21.78
CA SER A 28 21.13 -26.44 21.27
C SER A 28 22.21 -25.60 20.62
N LEU A 29 22.43 -25.91 19.34
CA LEU A 29 22.94 -25.01 18.34
C LEU A 29 22.32 -23.68 18.75
N MET A 30 23.10 -22.83 19.40
CA MET A 30 22.68 -21.50 19.79
C MET A 30 22.51 -20.80 18.45
N LYS A 31 21.38 -21.05 17.79
CA LYS A 31 21.04 -20.40 16.55
C LYS A 31 20.76 -18.98 16.99
N GLU A 32 21.80 -18.16 16.90
CA GLU A 32 21.71 -16.75 17.23
C GLU A 32 20.50 -16.19 16.49
N ASP A 33 19.75 -15.35 17.18
CA ASP A 33 18.66 -14.64 16.54
C ASP A 33 19.22 -13.80 15.39
N PRO A 34 18.49 -13.69 14.27
CA PRO A 34 18.92 -12.90 13.14
C PRO A 34 19.03 -11.42 13.54
N ASP A 35 20.25 -10.88 13.47
CA ASP A 35 20.54 -9.46 13.64
C ASP A 35 20.92 -8.87 12.28
N PHE A 36 20.07 -7.95 11.79
CA PHE A 36 20.24 -7.29 10.50
C PHE A 36 21.18 -6.07 10.55
N GLY A 37 21.71 -5.75 11.73
CA GLY A 37 22.58 -4.61 11.96
C GLY A 37 21.87 -3.29 11.69
N LEU A 38 22.41 -2.48 10.79
CA LEU A 38 21.89 -1.14 10.49
C LEU A 38 20.68 -1.13 9.54
N CYS A 39 20.36 -2.28 8.93
CA CYS A 39 19.39 -2.34 7.85
C CYS A 39 18.04 -2.91 8.31
N LEU A 40 16.99 -2.46 7.65
CA LEU A 40 15.64 -3.03 7.78
C LEU A 40 15.29 -3.75 6.47
N PRO A 41 15.52 -5.07 6.36
CA PRO A 41 15.47 -5.80 5.09
C PRO A 41 14.03 -6.07 4.62
N THR A 42 13.22 -5.02 4.55
CA THR A 42 11.82 -5.05 4.13
C THR A 42 11.69 -4.63 2.66
N MET A 43 10.62 -5.10 2.04
CA MET A 43 10.28 -4.87 0.65
C MET A 43 8.92 -4.19 0.57
N LYS A 44 8.81 -3.21 -0.33
CA LYS A 44 7.55 -2.58 -0.71
C LYS A 44 7.13 -2.96 -2.13
N PHE A 45 5.83 -2.87 -2.39
CA PHE A 45 5.22 -3.12 -3.69
C PHE A 45 4.20 -2.01 -3.98
N GLU A 46 4.57 -1.10 -4.86
CA GLU A 46 3.85 0.15 -5.06
C GLU A 46 3.75 0.49 -6.54
N GLY A 47 2.64 1.13 -6.90
CA GLY A 47 2.44 1.73 -8.22
C GLY A 47 3.09 3.11 -8.29
N GLY A 48 3.72 3.42 -9.42
CA GLY A 48 4.24 4.76 -9.70
C GLY A 48 5.63 5.07 -9.17
N LEU A 49 6.39 4.05 -8.76
CA LEU A 49 7.80 4.21 -8.39
C LEU A 49 8.62 4.72 -9.58
N GLY A 50 9.61 5.57 -9.30
CA GLY A 50 10.51 6.10 -10.33
C GLY A 50 9.85 7.05 -11.35
N GLY A 51 8.69 7.64 -11.02
CA GLY A 51 7.94 8.52 -11.94
C GLY A 51 7.11 7.76 -12.98
N ARG A 52 6.89 6.46 -12.78
CA ARG A 52 6.00 5.64 -13.60
C ARG A 52 4.52 5.94 -13.33
N SER A 53 3.64 5.35 -14.12
CA SER A 53 2.20 5.46 -13.88
C SER A 53 1.83 4.85 -12.53
N SER A 54 0.84 5.42 -11.83
CA SER A 54 0.35 4.90 -10.55
C SER A 54 -0.24 3.48 -10.63
N VAL A 55 -0.45 2.96 -11.84
CA VAL A 55 -0.89 1.58 -12.10
C VAL A 55 0.26 0.64 -12.48
N ASP A 56 1.48 1.14 -12.62
CA ASP A 56 2.68 0.34 -12.89
C ASP A 56 3.35 -0.05 -11.58
N PHE A 57 3.05 -1.26 -11.11
CA PHE A 57 3.52 -1.76 -9.84
C PHE A 57 4.90 -2.41 -9.93
N THR A 58 5.77 -2.04 -9.01
CA THR A 58 7.13 -2.56 -8.93
C THR A 58 7.55 -2.75 -7.48
N PHE A 59 8.61 -3.55 -7.30
CA PHE A 59 9.22 -3.82 -6.02
C PHE A 59 10.44 -2.90 -5.80
N LEU A 60 10.66 -2.53 -4.55
CA LEU A 60 11.87 -1.82 -4.11
C LEU A 60 12.16 -2.19 -2.64
N PRO A 61 13.43 -2.17 -2.17
CA PRO A 61 13.69 -2.20 -0.74
C PRO A 61 13.09 -0.95 -0.09
N THR A 62 12.46 -1.13 1.07
CA THR A 62 11.91 0.02 1.82
C THR A 62 13.01 0.77 2.57
N ASP A 63 14.01 0.04 3.06
CA ASP A 63 15.15 0.63 3.76
C ASP A 63 16.05 1.41 2.80
N PRO A 64 16.30 2.71 3.07
CA PRO A 64 17.19 3.53 2.25
C PRO A 64 18.58 2.94 2.09
N LEU A 65 19.14 2.29 3.12
CA LEU A 65 20.47 1.67 3.01
C LEU A 65 20.47 0.52 2.02
N CYS A 66 19.47 -0.36 2.09
CA CYS A 66 19.28 -1.45 1.13
C CYS A 66 18.98 -0.93 -0.30
N ALA A 67 18.23 0.17 -0.41
CA ALA A 67 17.77 0.74 -1.68
C ALA A 67 18.83 1.56 -2.43
N ARG A 68 19.93 1.98 -1.78
CA ARG A 68 20.95 2.82 -2.44
C ARG A 68 21.44 2.18 -3.73
N GLY A 69 21.41 2.91 -4.84
CA GLY A 69 21.87 2.42 -6.15
C GLY A 69 20.99 1.35 -6.80
N GLN A 70 19.86 0.99 -6.18
CA GLN A 70 18.88 0.07 -6.74
C GLN A 70 17.71 0.85 -7.34
N GLN A 71 17.40 0.57 -8.61
CA GLN A 71 16.15 1.01 -9.24
C GLN A 71 15.03 0.01 -8.94
N GLU A 72 13.79 0.45 -9.11
CA GLU A 72 12.62 -0.39 -8.97
C GLU A 72 12.64 -1.56 -9.97
N ALA A 73 12.11 -2.71 -9.54
CA ALA A 73 12.10 -3.92 -10.36
C ALA A 73 10.72 -4.57 -10.35
N SER A 74 10.26 -5.03 -11.51
CA SER A 74 9.04 -5.86 -11.59
C SER A 74 9.30 -7.31 -11.16
N ASN A 75 10.57 -7.73 -11.07
CA ASN A 75 10.95 -9.07 -10.62
C ASN A 75 11.41 -9.00 -9.15
N PRO A 76 10.66 -9.59 -8.20
CA PRO A 76 10.98 -9.51 -6.78
C PRO A 76 12.34 -10.14 -6.44
N ASN A 77 12.81 -11.11 -7.24
CA ASN A 77 14.10 -11.77 -7.00
C ASN A 77 15.30 -10.82 -7.18
N ILE A 78 15.16 -9.77 -7.98
CA ILE A 78 16.22 -8.74 -8.11
C ILE A 78 16.32 -7.97 -6.79
N ILE A 79 15.18 -7.65 -6.17
CA ILE A 79 15.12 -6.90 -4.92
C ILE A 79 15.57 -7.76 -3.74
N THR A 80 15.18 -9.04 -3.66
CA THR A 80 15.67 -9.93 -2.59
C THR A 80 17.17 -10.17 -2.68
N ASN A 81 17.74 -10.27 -3.90
CA ASN A 81 19.20 -10.32 -4.10
C ASN A 81 19.86 -9.06 -3.56
N ARG A 82 19.35 -7.89 -3.96
CA ARG A 82 19.87 -6.60 -3.48
C ARG A 82 19.89 -6.52 -1.95
N ILE A 83 18.78 -6.89 -1.30
CA ILE A 83 18.68 -6.83 0.16
C ILE A 83 19.72 -7.74 0.82
N CYS A 84 19.85 -9.00 0.38
CA CYS A 84 20.82 -9.92 0.98
C CYS A 84 22.28 -9.51 0.71
N ASP A 85 22.57 -8.90 -0.45
CA ASP A 85 23.90 -8.37 -0.74
C ASP A 85 24.25 -7.21 0.20
N GLN A 86 23.30 -6.31 0.47
CA GLN A 86 23.51 -5.22 1.42
C GLN A 86 23.69 -5.75 2.85
N LEU A 87 22.89 -6.75 3.26
CA LEU A 87 23.07 -7.41 4.56
C LEU A 87 24.49 -7.99 4.73
N SER A 88 25.06 -8.51 3.66
CA SER A 88 26.39 -9.13 3.67
C SER A 88 27.54 -8.12 3.62
N THR A 89 27.28 -6.85 3.32
CA THR A 89 28.31 -5.84 3.04
C THR A 89 28.22 -4.64 3.97
N VAL A 90 27.20 -3.81 3.82
CA VAL A 90 27.12 -2.48 4.47
C VAL A 90 26.30 -2.47 5.74
N CYS A 91 25.44 -3.48 5.95
CA CYS A 91 24.52 -3.50 7.08
C CYS A 91 25.17 -4.00 8.37
N GLY A 92 26.28 -4.75 8.28
CA GLY A 92 26.90 -5.39 9.44
C GLY A 92 26.06 -6.52 10.05
N ALA A 93 25.24 -7.21 9.24
CA ALA A 93 24.37 -8.28 9.71
C ALA A 93 25.17 -9.51 10.18
N ASN A 94 24.62 -10.24 11.16
CA ASN A 94 25.22 -11.49 11.63
C ASN A 94 24.99 -12.66 10.66
N GLU A 95 25.68 -13.79 10.88
CA GLU A 95 25.56 -14.96 10.01
C GLU A 95 24.15 -15.58 10.02
N ALA A 96 23.44 -15.49 11.15
CA ALA A 96 22.06 -15.95 11.25
C ALA A 96 21.11 -15.16 10.34
N ALA A 97 21.26 -13.83 10.28
CA ALA A 97 20.50 -12.97 9.39
C ALA A 97 20.81 -13.22 7.91
N LYS A 98 22.08 -13.42 7.56
CA LYS A 98 22.48 -13.77 6.18
C LYS A 98 21.93 -15.13 5.76
N ALA A 99 21.95 -16.12 6.65
CA ALA A 99 21.35 -17.42 6.41
C ALA A 99 19.83 -17.31 6.21
N LEU A 100 19.14 -16.59 7.11
CA LEU A 100 17.71 -16.32 6.98
C LEU A 100 17.36 -15.64 5.65
N CYS A 101 18.16 -14.66 5.23
CA CYS A 101 17.94 -13.97 3.96
C CYS A 101 17.99 -14.91 2.75
N ARG A 102 18.98 -15.83 2.71
CA ARG A 102 19.11 -16.84 1.64
C ARG A 102 17.98 -17.87 1.65
N GLU A 103 17.54 -18.28 2.84
CA GLU A 103 16.37 -19.16 2.98
C GLU A 103 15.09 -18.46 2.49
N SER A 104 14.89 -17.21 2.87
CA SER A 104 13.77 -16.37 2.44
C SER A 104 13.77 -16.14 0.93
N GLN A 105 14.94 -15.90 0.33
CA GLN A 105 15.08 -15.80 -1.13
C GLN A 105 14.61 -17.07 -1.82
N THR A 106 14.98 -18.24 -1.30
CA THR A 106 14.57 -19.52 -1.87
C THR A 106 13.05 -19.69 -1.82
N LYS A 107 12.42 -19.29 -0.71
CA LYS A 107 10.96 -19.31 -0.57
C LYS A 107 10.26 -18.35 -1.52
N ILE A 108 10.78 -17.12 -1.70
CA ILE A 108 10.21 -16.16 -2.66
C ILE A 108 10.37 -16.65 -4.11
N ARG A 109 11.52 -17.21 -4.46
CA ARG A 109 11.74 -17.82 -5.77
C ARG A 109 10.74 -18.96 -6.04
N ALA A 110 10.48 -19.79 -5.04
CA ALA A 110 9.51 -20.88 -5.14
C ALA A 110 8.05 -20.39 -5.21
N LEU A 111 7.73 -19.26 -4.57
CA LEU A 111 6.40 -18.67 -4.60
C LEU A 111 5.99 -18.23 -6.01
N GLY A 112 6.93 -17.66 -6.77
CA GLY A 112 6.73 -17.28 -8.18
C GLY A 112 5.73 -16.14 -8.43
N THR A 113 5.07 -15.63 -7.39
CA THR A 113 4.17 -14.46 -7.48
C THR A 113 4.95 -13.16 -7.67
N ARG A 114 4.28 -12.15 -8.23
CA ARG A 114 4.87 -10.83 -8.55
C ARG A 114 3.90 -9.71 -8.18
N ASP A 115 3.22 -9.89 -7.07
CA ASP A 115 2.22 -8.96 -6.55
C ASP A 115 2.51 -8.63 -5.08
N ARG A 116 1.60 -7.88 -4.46
CA ARG A 116 1.71 -7.45 -3.07
C ARG A 116 1.96 -8.60 -2.09
N SER A 117 1.37 -9.78 -2.32
CA SER A 117 1.55 -10.94 -1.45
C SER A 117 3.02 -11.39 -1.38
N THR A 118 3.80 -11.17 -2.44
CA THR A 118 5.22 -11.48 -2.47
C THR A 118 5.99 -10.61 -1.47
N ALA A 119 5.71 -9.31 -1.44
CA ALA A 119 6.35 -8.38 -0.49
C ALA A 119 5.92 -8.68 0.96
N GLU A 120 4.64 -8.97 1.18
CA GLU A 120 4.13 -9.36 2.50
C GLU A 120 4.75 -10.67 3.00
N THR A 121 4.88 -11.67 2.11
CA THR A 121 5.53 -12.94 2.42
C THR A 121 7.00 -12.73 2.76
N TRP A 122 7.72 -11.93 1.96
CA TRP A 122 9.11 -11.59 2.24
C TRP A 122 9.27 -10.92 3.61
N ASN A 123 8.47 -9.88 3.88
CA ASN A 123 8.52 -9.16 5.14
C ASN A 123 8.23 -10.08 6.32
N THR A 124 7.25 -10.98 6.19
CA THR A 124 6.94 -11.98 7.21
C THR A 124 8.10 -12.95 7.44
N LEU A 125 8.72 -13.46 6.37
CA LEU A 125 9.87 -14.36 6.47
C LEU A 125 11.09 -13.71 7.14
N MET A 126 11.26 -12.41 6.94
CA MET A 126 12.33 -11.62 7.54
C MET A 126 12.02 -11.17 8.99
N GLY A 127 10.84 -11.51 9.53
CA GLY A 127 10.44 -11.17 10.90
C GLY A 127 9.64 -9.85 11.03
N PHE A 128 9.28 -9.23 9.92
CA PHE A 128 8.55 -7.95 9.84
C PHE A 128 7.10 -8.16 9.34
N GLY A 129 6.43 -9.19 9.85
CA GLY A 129 5.01 -9.44 9.52
C GLY A 129 4.14 -8.22 9.82
N GLY A 130 3.26 -7.87 8.87
CA GLY A 130 2.42 -6.67 8.98
C GLY A 130 3.12 -5.35 8.61
N ALA A 131 4.37 -5.38 8.14
CA ALA A 131 5.02 -4.20 7.59
C ALA A 131 4.20 -3.59 6.45
N LEU A 132 4.12 -2.25 6.44
CA LEU A 132 3.42 -1.52 5.40
C LEU A 132 4.16 -1.71 4.06
N THR A 133 3.50 -2.38 3.11
CA THR A 133 4.05 -2.65 1.78
C THR A 133 3.81 -1.52 0.78
N ASN A 134 3.05 -0.50 1.18
CA ASN A 134 2.78 0.70 0.41
C ASN A 134 2.91 2.00 1.24
N PRO A 135 4.10 2.29 1.82
CA PRO A 135 4.36 3.52 2.58
C PRO A 135 4.20 4.82 1.79
N ASP A 136 4.39 4.83 0.47
CA ASP A 136 4.35 6.04 -0.35
C ASP A 136 2.91 6.43 -0.77
N GLY A 137 1.92 5.61 -0.40
CA GLY A 137 0.50 5.90 -0.62
C GLY A 137 0.04 5.73 -2.07
N GLY A 138 0.76 4.92 -2.87
CA GLY A 138 0.35 4.54 -4.22
C GLY A 138 -0.97 3.74 -4.24
N ALA A 139 -1.46 3.39 -5.42
CA ALA A 139 -2.65 2.53 -5.51
C ALA A 139 -2.43 1.21 -4.73
N PRO A 140 -3.44 0.67 -4.01
CA PRO A 140 -3.23 -0.48 -3.12
C PRO A 140 -3.07 -1.82 -3.85
N ALA A 141 -3.48 -1.87 -5.12
CA ALA A 141 -3.38 -3.02 -5.99
C ALA A 141 -3.53 -2.59 -7.47
N PRO A 142 -3.07 -3.41 -8.43
CA PRO A 142 -3.35 -3.21 -9.83
C PRO A 142 -4.85 -3.04 -10.08
N ASN A 143 -5.22 -2.08 -10.93
CA ASN A 143 -6.61 -1.78 -11.29
C ASN A 143 -7.53 -1.35 -10.14
N ALA A 144 -7.02 -0.96 -8.97
CA ALA A 144 -7.86 -0.53 -7.83
C ALA A 144 -8.91 0.53 -8.23
N VAL A 145 -8.50 1.57 -8.96
CA VAL A 145 -9.40 2.63 -9.45
C VAL A 145 -10.48 2.08 -10.38
N LYS A 146 -10.13 1.17 -11.30
CA LYS A 146 -11.10 0.54 -12.22
C LYS A 146 -12.09 -0.35 -11.46
N ASN A 147 -11.60 -1.08 -10.46
CA ASN A 147 -12.44 -1.93 -9.62
C ASN A 147 -13.41 -1.08 -8.77
N ASP A 148 -12.95 0.07 -8.28
CA ASP A 148 -13.79 1.01 -7.52
C ASP A 148 -14.84 1.65 -8.42
N LEU A 149 -14.49 2.04 -9.64
CA LEU A 149 -15.45 2.50 -10.65
C LEU A 149 -16.49 1.42 -10.96
N LYS A 150 -16.04 0.19 -11.26
CA LYS A 150 -16.95 -0.93 -11.55
C LYS A 150 -17.88 -1.24 -10.38
N LYS A 151 -17.39 -1.16 -9.14
CA LYS A 151 -18.21 -1.34 -7.93
C LYS A 151 -19.26 -0.24 -7.80
N ARG A 152 -18.91 1.01 -8.10
CA ARG A 152 -19.87 2.13 -8.13
C ARG A 152 -20.93 1.88 -9.20
N ASP A 153 -20.52 1.57 -10.43
CA ASP A 153 -21.45 1.27 -11.53
C ASP A 153 -22.42 0.14 -11.16
N THR A 154 -21.94 -0.96 -10.59
CA THR A 154 -22.81 -2.07 -10.16
C THR A 154 -23.76 -1.67 -9.02
N LYS A 155 -23.28 -0.88 -8.07
CA LYS A 155 -24.09 -0.40 -6.94
C LYS A 155 -25.16 0.60 -7.40
N ASP A 156 -24.84 1.41 -8.40
CA ASP A 156 -25.76 2.38 -8.99
C ASP A 156 -26.79 1.68 -9.89
N VAL A 157 -26.43 0.55 -10.52
CA VAL A 157 -27.39 -0.34 -11.21
C VAL A 157 -28.31 -1.04 -10.21
N GLU A 158 -27.77 -1.57 -9.10
CA GLU A 158 -28.58 -2.23 -8.06
C GLU A 158 -29.52 -1.25 -7.33
N LYS A 159 -29.09 0.00 -7.17
CA LYS A 159 -29.90 1.07 -6.57
C LYS A 159 -30.82 1.80 -7.54
N ARG A 160 -30.67 1.60 -8.86
CA ARG A 160 -31.66 2.07 -9.83
C ARG A 160 -32.88 1.18 -9.71
N THR A 161 -33.86 1.63 -8.92
CA THR A 161 -35.26 1.28 -9.17
C THR A 161 -35.52 1.50 -10.66
N PRO A 162 -36.17 0.56 -11.37
CA PRO A 162 -36.51 0.78 -12.76
C PRO A 162 -37.32 2.07 -12.83
N ILE A 163 -36.88 3.02 -13.68
CA ILE A 163 -37.67 4.22 -13.96
C ILE A 163 -38.91 3.70 -14.69
N ILE A 164 -39.98 3.46 -13.94
CA ILE A 164 -41.29 3.16 -14.49
C ILE A 164 -41.81 4.49 -15.00
N TYR A 165 -41.71 4.70 -16.32
CA TYR A 165 -42.32 5.84 -16.96
C TYR A 165 -43.84 5.70 -16.87
N CYS A 166 -44.49 6.68 -16.24
CA CYS A 166 -45.94 6.71 -16.16
C CYS A 166 -46.50 6.89 -17.58
N SER A 167 -47.14 5.85 -18.10
CA SER A 167 -47.94 5.96 -19.31
C SER A 167 -49.31 6.54 -18.95
N THR A 168 -49.94 7.27 -19.86
CA THR A 168 -51.25 7.92 -19.66
C THR A 168 -52.42 6.94 -19.59
N THR A 169 -52.17 5.63 -19.70
CA THR A 169 -53.21 4.61 -19.87
C THR A 169 -53.37 3.64 -18.69
N GLU A 170 -52.45 3.62 -17.74
CA GLU A 170 -52.58 2.81 -16.51
C GLU A 170 -51.89 3.51 -15.33
N TRP A 171 -52.69 3.87 -14.31
CA TRP A 171 -52.19 4.42 -13.06
C TRP A 171 -51.81 3.26 -12.13
N ILE A 172 -50.52 3.07 -11.92
CA ILE A 172 -49.97 2.23 -10.86
C ILE A 172 -49.47 3.18 -9.76
N ASP A 173 -49.87 2.95 -8.51
CA ASP A 173 -49.56 3.82 -7.35
C ASP A 173 -48.04 3.96 -7.06
N ASP A 174 -47.18 3.14 -7.68
CA ASP A 174 -45.71 3.14 -7.54
C ASP A 174 -44.96 3.88 -8.67
N CYS A 175 -45.60 4.87 -9.28
CA CYS A 175 -45.03 5.66 -10.37
C CYS A 175 -44.07 6.75 -9.85
N THR A 176 -42.76 6.48 -9.77
CA THR A 176 -41.72 7.42 -9.27
C THR A 176 -41.17 8.35 -10.36
N GLY A 177 -42.03 8.84 -11.24
CA GLY A 177 -41.63 9.65 -12.38
C GLY A 177 -41.52 11.16 -12.12
N TRP A 178 -40.99 11.64 -10.99
CA TRP A 178 -40.45 13.00 -10.82
C TRP A 178 -39.44 13.00 -9.66
N PRO A 179 -38.21 13.54 -9.79
CA PRO A 179 -37.35 13.75 -8.64
C PRO A 179 -38.02 14.79 -7.75
N ALA A 180 -38.38 14.40 -6.52
CA ALA A 180 -38.81 15.36 -5.51
C ALA A 180 -37.72 16.44 -5.38
N PRO A 181 -38.05 17.74 -5.43
CA PRO A 181 -37.08 18.77 -5.10
C PRO A 181 -36.59 18.49 -3.68
N GLU A 182 -35.27 18.41 -3.51
CA GLU A 182 -34.65 18.20 -2.20
C GLU A 182 -35.30 19.14 -1.19
N PRO A 183 -35.72 18.66 0.00
CA PRO A 183 -36.24 19.56 1.00
C PRO A 183 -35.11 20.52 1.39
N VAL A 184 -35.25 21.78 0.99
CA VAL A 184 -34.45 22.89 1.50
C VAL A 184 -34.57 22.85 3.01
N VAL A 185 -33.54 22.34 3.67
CA VAL A 185 -33.45 22.35 5.12
C VAL A 185 -33.30 23.82 5.51
N LYS A 186 -34.42 24.46 5.85
CA LYS A 186 -34.40 25.74 6.53
C LYS A 186 -33.65 25.52 7.84
N ARG A 187 -32.43 26.03 7.92
CA ARG A 187 -31.68 26.18 9.16
C ARG A 187 -32.55 27.01 10.10
N SER A 188 -33.19 26.34 11.05
CA SER A 188 -33.95 26.98 12.11
C SER A 188 -32.99 27.72 13.03
N GLU A 189 -33.14 29.03 13.09
CA GLU A 189 -32.65 29.87 14.16
C GLU A 189 -33.34 29.43 15.46
N GLY A 190 -32.59 28.74 16.32
CA GLY A 190 -32.97 28.38 17.67
C GLY A 190 -31.83 28.75 18.61
N ALA A 191 -31.86 29.99 19.07
CA ALA A 191 -30.89 30.54 20.02
C ALA A 191 -31.13 29.99 21.44
N ALA A 192 -30.05 29.52 22.08
CA ALA A 192 -29.85 29.63 23.52
C ALA A 192 -28.37 30.00 23.76
N PRO A 193 -28.07 30.96 24.68
CA PRO A 193 -26.84 31.73 24.63
C PRO A 193 -25.66 31.03 25.31
N ALA A 194 -24.55 30.86 24.60
CA ALA A 194 -23.24 30.56 25.19
C ALA A 194 -22.36 31.82 25.13
N ALA A 195 -21.70 32.09 26.26
CA ALA A 195 -20.96 33.32 26.58
C ALA A 195 -19.85 33.71 25.57
N PRO A 196 -19.50 35.01 25.47
CA PRO A 196 -18.53 35.49 24.49
C PRO A 196 -17.09 35.15 24.91
N VAL A 197 -16.45 34.23 24.19
CA VAL A 197 -15.01 34.02 24.28
C VAL A 197 -14.30 35.06 23.40
N LYS A 198 -13.45 35.87 24.03
CA LYS A 198 -12.63 36.93 23.43
C LYS A 198 -11.76 36.37 22.29
N LYS A 199 -11.86 36.97 21.10
CA LYS A 199 -10.91 36.78 20.00
C LYS A 199 -9.53 37.28 20.45
N ARG A 200 -8.55 36.38 20.46
CA ARG A 200 -7.13 36.72 20.57
C ARG A 200 -6.70 37.37 19.25
N SER A 201 -6.37 38.66 19.29
CA SER A 201 -5.63 39.31 18.21
C SER A 201 -4.31 38.58 17.97
N LEU A 202 -4.07 38.18 16.73
CA LEU A 202 -2.73 37.91 16.23
C LEU A 202 -2.39 39.08 15.31
N GLU A 203 -1.42 39.87 15.74
CA GLU A 203 -0.75 40.90 14.95
C GLU A 203 -0.12 40.28 13.69
N PRO A 204 -0.24 40.92 12.51
CA PRO A 204 0.49 40.50 11.33
C PRO A 204 1.96 40.92 11.41
N ALA A 205 2.86 39.92 11.43
CA ALA A 205 4.29 40.11 11.28
C ALA A 205 4.66 40.53 9.83
N ALA A 206 5.74 41.28 9.73
CA ALA A 206 6.16 42.14 8.62
C ALA A 206 6.34 41.47 7.24
N GLN A 207 5.96 42.21 6.19
CA GLN A 207 6.18 41.89 4.78
C GLN A 207 7.63 42.20 4.36
N PRO A 208 8.31 41.36 3.57
CA PRO A 208 9.50 41.79 2.82
C PRO A 208 9.09 42.52 1.52
N LYS A 209 9.85 43.57 1.24
CA LYS A 209 9.69 44.58 0.20
C LYS A 209 9.92 43.99 -1.20
N VAL A 210 8.91 44.02 -2.08
CA VAL A 210 9.07 43.70 -3.51
C VAL A 210 9.30 44.99 -4.29
N GLU A 211 10.43 45.03 -4.99
CA GLU A 211 10.93 46.12 -5.83
C GLU A 211 10.17 46.20 -7.16
N LYS A 212 10.07 47.42 -7.71
CA LYS A 212 9.20 47.78 -8.83
C LYS A 212 9.77 47.32 -10.20
N ARG A 213 8.91 46.63 -10.96
CA ARG A 213 8.55 46.85 -12.39
C ARG A 213 9.67 47.16 -13.40
N SER A 214 9.87 46.26 -14.35
CA SER A 214 10.01 46.61 -15.76
C SER A 214 8.89 45.93 -16.56
N GLU A 215 8.09 46.74 -17.24
CA GLU A 215 7.01 46.32 -18.13
C GLU A 215 7.59 45.83 -19.45
N GLU A 216 7.32 44.57 -19.80
CA GLU A 216 7.31 44.16 -21.20
C GLU A 216 5.88 43.76 -21.59
N LYS A 217 5.40 44.44 -22.62
CA LYS A 217 4.00 44.64 -22.98
C LYS A 217 3.48 43.47 -23.82
N ALA A 218 3.11 42.37 -23.18
CA ALA A 218 2.30 41.34 -23.84
C ALA A 218 0.83 41.77 -23.82
N LYS A 219 0.32 42.24 -24.96
CA LYS A 219 -1.10 42.55 -25.17
C LYS A 219 -1.93 41.27 -24.92
N ARG A 220 -2.49 41.14 -23.72
CA ARG A 220 -3.59 40.19 -23.46
C ARG A 220 -4.82 40.75 -24.15
N ALA A 221 -5.26 40.11 -25.22
CA ALA A 221 -6.50 40.46 -25.88
C ALA A 221 -7.65 40.36 -24.85
N ASP A 222 -8.46 41.40 -24.75
CA ASP A 222 -9.74 41.34 -24.05
C ASP A 222 -10.63 40.34 -24.80
N ILE A 223 -10.71 39.11 -24.29
CA ILE A 223 -11.65 38.10 -24.79
C ILE A 223 -12.98 38.37 -24.10
N PRO A 224 -14.05 38.77 -24.83
CA PRO A 224 -15.36 38.98 -24.23
C PRO A 224 -15.90 37.65 -23.68
N MET A 225 -16.49 37.70 -22.50
CA MET A 225 -17.11 36.54 -21.85
C MET A 225 -18.38 36.16 -22.61
N ILE A 226 -18.39 35.00 -23.26
CA ILE A 226 -19.56 34.45 -23.97
C ILE A 226 -20.22 33.43 -23.05
N TYR A 227 -21.50 33.62 -22.74
CA TYR A 227 -22.30 32.68 -21.96
C TYR A 227 -22.82 31.56 -22.86
N CYS A 228 -22.60 30.30 -22.46
CA CYS A 228 -23.05 29.14 -23.21
C CYS A 228 -24.58 29.02 -23.11
N SER A 229 -25.27 29.04 -24.25
CA SER A 229 -26.72 28.78 -24.35
C SER A 229 -26.95 27.38 -24.91
N THR A 230 -28.17 26.84 -24.75
CA THR A 230 -28.54 25.45 -25.07
C THR A 230 -28.55 25.10 -26.56
N THR A 231 -28.00 25.96 -27.44
CA THR A 231 -28.04 25.79 -28.90
C THR A 231 -26.67 25.68 -29.58
N GLU A 232 -25.54 25.77 -28.85
CA GLU A 232 -24.19 25.55 -29.41
C GLU A 232 -23.27 24.73 -28.49
N TRP A 233 -22.39 23.91 -29.10
CA TRP A 233 -21.56 22.86 -28.48
C TRP A 233 -20.33 23.39 -27.69
N ILE A 234 -19.77 22.51 -26.87
CA ILE A 234 -18.98 22.81 -25.65
C ILE A 234 -17.52 23.25 -25.86
N ASP A 235 -17.01 23.23 -27.09
CA ASP A 235 -15.56 23.38 -27.36
C ASP A 235 -15.05 24.84 -27.38
N ASP A 236 -15.93 25.84 -27.42
CA ASP A 236 -15.56 27.28 -27.44
C ASP A 236 -15.87 28.04 -26.12
N CYS A 237 -16.25 27.32 -25.06
CA CYS A 237 -16.69 27.92 -23.79
C CYS A 237 -15.69 27.71 -22.64
N THR A 238 -15.03 28.77 -22.16
CA THR A 238 -14.08 28.72 -21.02
C THR A 238 -14.69 29.13 -19.68
N GLY A 239 -15.82 28.55 -19.28
CA GLY A 239 -16.32 28.72 -17.91
C GLY A 239 -17.72 28.16 -17.66
N TRP A 240 -17.86 27.34 -16.62
CA TRP A 240 -19.13 27.00 -15.97
C TRP A 240 -19.01 27.38 -14.48
N PRO A 241 -20.11 27.77 -13.82
CA PRO A 241 -20.14 28.59 -12.59
C PRO A 241 -19.39 28.03 -11.38
#